data_AF-A0A4T8IV53-F1
#
_entry.id   AF-A0A4T8IV53-F1
#
_cell.length_a   1.000
_cell.length_b   1.000
_cell.length_c   1.000
_cell.angle_alpha   90.00
_cell.angle_beta   90.00
_cell.angle_gamma   90.00
#
_symmetry.space_group_name_H-M   'P 1'
#
loop_
_entity.id
_entity.type
_entity.pdbx_description
1 polymer ?
#
loop_
_entity_poly.entity_id
_entity_poly.type
_entity_poly.pdbx_seq_one_letter_code
_entity_poly.pdbx_strand_id
1 'polypeptide(L)'
;MEYTISNNLISLCTKLRILQDTSEHEWNPDYSPEKEAFEEHENILFVIDGHVKDSIRECCNKIIHALSFELTKKTGKNGIKYWDGSIIASGVQNKKNWKIKIDLFPFCQSIKSYLSLLRA
;
A
#
# COMPACT_ATOMS: atom_id res chain seq x y z
N MET A 1 0.25 -1.49 19.18
CA MET A 1 0.13 -0.53 18.06
C MET A 1 0.50 -1.19 16.75
N GLU A 2 1.72 -1.71 16.59
CA GLU A 2 2.17 -2.38 15.35
C GLU A 2 1.24 -3.54 14.92
N TYR A 3 0.95 -4.48 15.83
CA TYR A 3 -0.02 -5.57 15.59
C TYR A 3 -1.41 -5.08 15.12
N THR A 4 -1.90 -3.98 15.70
CA THR A 4 -3.20 -3.42 15.32
C THR A 4 -3.14 -2.82 13.91
N ILE A 5 -2.07 -2.09 13.59
CA ILE A 5 -1.88 -1.47 12.28
C ILE A 5 -1.70 -2.56 11.21
N SER A 6 -0.86 -3.56 11.46
CA SER A 6 -0.63 -4.65 10.51
C SER A 6 -1.91 -5.41 10.22
N ASN A 7 -2.69 -5.79 11.25
CA ASN A 7 -3.97 -6.48 11.05
C ASN A 7 -4.99 -5.64 10.30
N ASN A 8 -5.09 -4.35 10.61
CA ASN A 8 -6.01 -3.45 9.90
C ASN A 8 -5.62 -3.31 8.43
N LEU A 9 -4.32 -3.17 8.13
CA LEU A 9 -3.82 -3.08 6.76
C LEU A 9 -4.01 -4.39 6.00
N ILE A 10 -3.73 -5.55 6.59
CA ILE A 10 -3.98 -6.85 5.96
C ILE A 10 -5.47 -7.01 5.64
N SER A 11 -6.36 -6.65 6.58
CA SER A 11 -7.81 -6.72 6.37
C SER A 11 -8.27 -5.78 5.25
N LEU A 12 -7.81 -4.52 5.26
CA LEU A 12 -8.11 -3.54 4.22
C LEU A 12 -7.63 -4.01 2.84
N CYS A 13 -6.35 -4.39 2.74
CA CYS A 13 -5.75 -4.82 1.48
C CYS A 13 -6.42 -6.08 0.94
N THR A 14 -6.74 -7.05 1.81
CA THR A 14 -7.46 -8.26 1.38
C THR A 14 -8.83 -7.92 0.80
N LYS A 15 -9.60 -7.04 1.46
CA LYS A 15 -10.90 -6.58 0.95
C LYS A 15 -10.79 -5.84 -0.38
N LEU A 16 -9.78 -4.98 -0.53
CA LEU A 16 -9.52 -4.28 -1.78
C LEU A 16 -9.13 -5.24 -2.91
N ARG A 17 -8.30 -6.24 -2.62
CA ARG A 17 -7.94 -7.27 -3.61
C ARG A 17 -9.15 -8.07 -4.05
N ILE A 18 -10.02 -8.46 -3.11
CA ILE A 18 -11.31 -9.12 -3.44
C ILE A 18 -12.14 -8.22 -4.35
N LEU A 19 -12.29 -6.93 -4.01
CA LEU A 19 -13.03 -5.98 -4.85
C LEU A 19 -12.44 -5.88 -6.26
N GLN A 20 -11.12 -5.68 -6.38
CA GLN A 20 -10.43 -5.59 -7.67
C GLN A 20 -10.53 -6.85 -8.51
N ASP A 21 -10.51 -8.03 -7.87
CA ASP A 21 -10.54 -9.31 -8.57
C ASP A 21 -11.98 -9.75 -8.93
N THR A 22 -12.99 -9.14 -8.32
CA THR A 22 -14.43 -9.43 -8.58
C THR A 22 -15.15 -8.33 -9.34
N SER A 23 -14.55 -7.15 -9.45
CA SER A 23 -15.12 -6.04 -10.21
C SER A 23 -15.05 -6.32 -11.71
N GLU A 24 -16.17 -6.73 -12.29
CA GLU A 24 -16.39 -6.75 -13.74
C GLU A 24 -16.87 -5.35 -14.16
N HIS A 25 -15.94 -4.45 -14.45
CA HIS A 25 -16.28 -3.16 -15.03
C HIS A 25 -15.71 -3.10 -16.44
N GLU A 26 -16.57 -2.81 -17.41
CA GLU A 26 -16.17 -2.53 -18.80
C GLU A 26 -15.60 -1.10 -18.87
N TRP A 27 -14.32 -0.97 -18.51
CA TRP A 27 -13.58 0.26 -18.73
C TRP A 27 -13.07 0.32 -20.17
N ASN A 28 -12.81 1.54 -20.67
CA ASN A 28 -12.00 1.72 -21.86
C ASN A 28 -10.66 0.96 -21.67
N PRO A 29 -10.20 0.14 -22.64
CA PRO A 29 -8.94 -0.61 -22.52
C PRO A 29 -7.72 0.23 -22.13
N ASP A 30 -7.70 1.52 -22.48
CA ASP A 30 -6.59 2.44 -22.17
C ASP A 30 -6.75 3.12 -20.80
N TYR A 31 -7.88 2.93 -20.13
CA TYR A 31 -8.20 3.53 -18.85
C TYR A 31 -8.05 2.55 -17.69
N SER A 32 -7.42 3.00 -16.60
CA SER A 32 -7.31 2.26 -15.36
C SER A 32 -7.62 3.17 -14.18
N PRO A 33 -8.78 3.02 -13.50
CA PRO A 33 -9.12 3.83 -12.34
C PRO A 33 -8.13 3.60 -11.18
N GLU A 34 -7.52 2.42 -11.10
CA GLU A 34 -6.46 2.13 -10.14
C GLU A 34 -5.22 3.00 -10.40
N LYS A 35 -4.81 3.11 -11.67
CA LYS A 35 -3.64 3.88 -12.07
C LYS A 35 -3.86 5.37 -11.82
N GLU A 36 -5.00 5.91 -12.26
CA GLU A 36 -5.38 7.30 -12.01
C GLU A 36 -5.33 7.62 -10.50
N ALA A 37 -6.03 6.83 -9.69
CA ALA A 37 -6.09 7.04 -8.26
C ALA A 37 -4.74 6.92 -7.54
N PHE A 38 -3.82 6.08 -8.05
CA PHE A 38 -2.46 5.97 -7.49
C PHE A 38 -1.58 7.14 -7.89
N GLU A 39 -1.65 7.58 -9.15
CA GLU A 39 -0.84 8.67 -9.70
C GLU A 39 -1.28 10.07 -9.20
N GLU A 40 -2.51 10.21 -8.71
CA GLU A 40 -2.99 11.44 -8.03
C GLU A 40 -2.23 11.80 -6.75
N HIS A 41 -1.53 10.84 -6.13
CA HIS A 41 -0.86 11.03 -4.85
C HIS A 41 0.61 10.62 -4.94
N GLU A 42 1.50 11.54 -4.60
CA GLU A 42 2.93 11.26 -4.58
C GLU A 42 3.35 10.54 -3.29
N ASN A 43 4.57 9.98 -3.30
CA ASN A 43 5.25 9.50 -2.09
C ASN A 43 4.53 8.36 -1.35
N ILE A 44 3.76 7.53 -2.07
CA ILE A 44 3.10 6.35 -1.50
C ILE A 44 4.10 5.23 -1.20
N LEU A 45 4.81 4.78 -2.24
CA LEU A 45 5.64 3.58 -2.21
C LEU A 45 7.11 3.95 -2.42
N PHE A 46 7.97 3.41 -1.56
CA PHE A 46 9.42 3.53 -1.71
C PHE A 46 10.04 2.14 -1.72
N VAL A 47 10.70 1.78 -2.81
CA VAL A 47 11.40 0.51 -2.93
C VAL A 47 12.76 0.62 -2.26
N ILE A 48 12.98 -0.17 -1.20
CA ILE A 48 14.26 -0.26 -0.49
C ILE A 48 15.13 -1.38 -1.09
N ASP A 49 14.49 -2.51 -1.44
CA ASP A 49 15.14 -3.65 -2.10
C ASP A 49 14.15 -4.39 -3.02
N GLY A 50 14.66 -4.96 -4.11
CA GLY A 50 13.89 -5.68 -5.13
C GLY A 50 13.28 -4.78 -6.20
N HIS A 51 12.31 -5.34 -6.94
CA HIS A 51 11.57 -4.63 -7.98
C HIS A 51 10.07 -4.76 -7.70
N VAL A 52 9.42 -3.64 -7.42
CA VAL A 52 7.99 -3.57 -7.08
C VAL A 52 7.36 -2.51 -7.98
N LYS A 53 6.18 -2.83 -8.53
CA LYS A 53 5.44 -1.90 -9.40
C LYS A 53 4.66 -0.91 -8.55
N ASP A 54 4.64 0.34 -8.98
CA ASP A 54 3.81 1.40 -8.39
C ASP A 54 2.33 1.18 -8.75
N SER A 55 1.56 0.65 -7.80
CA SER A 55 0.12 0.50 -7.92
C SER A 55 -0.52 0.17 -6.56
N ILE A 56 -1.84 0.44 -6.42
CA ILE A 56 -2.62 0.08 -5.23
C ILE A 56 -2.61 -1.44 -5.03
N ARG A 57 -2.83 -2.19 -6.12
CA ARG A 57 -2.83 -3.67 -6.15
C ARG A 57 -1.50 -4.22 -5.66
N GLU A 58 -0.39 -3.68 -6.14
CA GLU A 58 0.93 -4.20 -5.76
C GLU A 58 1.26 -3.84 -4.30
N CYS A 59 0.94 -2.64 -3.83
CA CYS A 59 1.04 -2.30 -2.41
C CYS A 59 0.23 -3.26 -1.54
N CYS A 60 -1.03 -3.55 -1.93
CA CYS A 60 -1.87 -4.51 -1.23
C CYS A 60 -1.25 -5.91 -1.20
N ASN A 61 -0.74 -6.40 -2.33
CA ASN A 61 -0.08 -7.71 -2.41
C ASN A 61 1.13 -7.77 -1.47
N LYS A 62 1.97 -6.73 -1.45
CA LYS A 62 3.14 -6.68 -0.56
C LYS A 62 2.74 -6.68 0.92
N ILE A 63 1.71 -5.92 1.29
CA ILE A 63 1.20 -5.92 2.67
C ILE A 63 0.68 -7.31 3.08
N ILE A 64 -0.12 -7.97 2.23
CA ILE A 64 -0.72 -9.28 2.52
C ILE A 64 0.34 -10.38 2.66
N HIS A 65 1.39 -10.33 1.83
CA HIS A 65 2.43 -11.37 1.77
C HIS A 65 3.72 -10.99 2.51
N ALA A 66 3.67 -9.97 3.37
CA ALA A 66 4.82 -9.57 4.17
C ALA A 66 5.22 -10.67 5.16
N LEU A 67 6.50 -10.99 5.19
CA LEU A 67 7.12 -11.86 6.21
C LEU A 67 7.62 -11.04 7.40
N SER A 68 7.90 -9.75 7.20
CA SER A 68 8.19 -8.80 8.27
C SER A 68 7.41 -7.51 8.09
N PHE A 69 7.07 -6.88 9.20
CA PHE A 69 6.32 -5.63 9.24
C PHE A 69 6.84 -4.77 10.40
N GLU A 70 7.21 -3.52 10.12
CA GLU A 70 7.81 -2.62 11.09
C GLU A 70 7.23 -1.21 10.95
N LEU A 71 6.94 -0.54 12.07
CA LEU A 71 6.60 0.89 12.05
C LEU A 71 7.86 1.76 11.94
N THR A 72 7.88 2.71 10.99
CA THR A 72 8.99 3.66 10.89
C THR A 72 8.88 4.74 11.97
N LYS A 73 10.01 5.06 12.62
CA LYS A 73 10.03 6.00 13.74
C LYS A 73 10.84 7.23 13.38
N LYS A 74 10.28 8.41 13.66
CA LYS A 74 11.02 9.68 13.68
C LYS A 74 11.35 10.06 15.12
N THR A 75 12.47 10.74 15.31
CA THR A 75 12.88 11.28 16.61
C THR A 75 12.46 12.75 16.67
N GLY A 76 11.61 13.09 17.65
CA GLY A 76 11.22 14.47 17.91
C GLY A 76 12.38 15.30 18.45
N LYS A 77 12.22 16.63 18.46
CA LYS A 77 13.22 17.57 19.02
C LYS A 77 13.55 17.30 20.51
N ASN A 78 12.65 16.65 21.22
CA ASN A 78 12.79 16.22 22.62
C ASN A 78 13.44 14.82 22.77
N GLY A 79 13.92 14.21 21.67
CA GLY A 79 14.50 12.87 21.68
C GLY A 79 13.49 11.72 21.71
N ILE A 80 12.19 12.00 21.82
CA ILE A 80 11.15 10.97 21.86
C ILE A 80 10.92 10.42 20.45
N LYS A 81 10.96 9.09 20.31
CA LYS A 81 10.65 8.41 19.06
C LYS A 81 9.13 8.22 18.92
N TYR A 82 8.57 8.61 17.79
CA TYR A 82 7.17 8.42 17.46
C TYR A 82 7.02 7.82 16.06
N TRP A 83 5.91 7.13 15.83
CA TRP A 83 5.58 6.58 14.52
C TRP A 83 5.29 7.72 13.54
N ASP A 84 5.92 7.71 12.37
CA ASP A 84 5.79 8.80 11.39
C ASP A 84 4.70 8.59 10.34
N GLY A 85 3.86 7.57 10.52
CA GLY A 85 2.76 7.25 9.61
C GLY A 85 3.13 6.27 8.50
N SER A 86 4.40 5.86 8.38
CA SER A 86 4.81 4.88 7.37
C SER A 86 5.15 3.51 7.98
N ILE A 87 5.19 2.49 7.12
CA ILE A 87 5.55 1.12 7.51
C ILE A 87 6.65 0.61 6.58
N ILE A 88 7.47 -0.30 7.08
CA ILE A 88 8.38 -1.11 6.28
C ILE A 88 7.81 -2.53 6.25
N ALA A 89 7.69 -3.07 5.04
CA ALA A 89 7.31 -4.47 4.83
C ALA A 89 8.41 -5.16 4.01
N SER A 90 8.68 -6.42 4.31
CA SER A 90 9.58 -7.24 3.52
C SER A 90 9.08 -8.67 3.35
N GLY A 91 9.54 -9.35 2.31
CA GLY A 91 9.17 -10.72 2.05
C GLY A 91 9.89 -11.29 0.84
N VAL A 92 9.36 -12.39 0.30
CA VAL A 92 9.94 -13.10 -0.84
C VAL A 92 8.88 -13.26 -1.93
N GLN A 93 9.24 -12.99 -3.18
CA GLN A 93 8.43 -13.26 -4.36
C GLN A 93 9.31 -13.88 -5.45
N ASN A 94 8.89 -15.01 -6.03
CA ASN A 94 9.67 -15.71 -7.07
C ASN A 94 11.14 -15.95 -6.68
N LYS A 95 11.37 -16.38 -5.42
CA LYS A 95 12.71 -16.59 -4.82
C LYS A 95 13.58 -15.34 -4.72
N LYS A 96 13.04 -14.14 -4.97
CA LYS A 96 13.73 -12.86 -4.79
C LYS A 96 13.17 -12.15 -3.56
N ASN A 97 14.06 -11.59 -2.75
CA ASN A 97 13.66 -10.75 -1.63
C ASN A 97 13.11 -9.41 -2.16
N TRP A 98 12.21 -8.81 -1.39
CA TRP A 98 11.76 -7.45 -1.59
C TRP A 98 11.63 -6.77 -0.24
N LYS A 99 11.89 -5.46 -0.22
CA LYS A 99 11.69 -4.60 0.94
C LYS A 99 11.17 -3.26 0.48
N ILE A 100 10.08 -2.81 1.07
CA ILE A 100 9.43 -1.56 0.71
C ILE A 100 9.10 -0.75 1.96
N LYS A 101 8.98 0.56 1.78
CA LYS A 101 8.32 1.46 2.72
C LYS A 101 7.04 1.99 2.09
N ILE A 102 5.95 2.04 2.84
CA ILE A 102 4.68 2.64 2.42
C ILE A 102 4.33 3.77 3.38
N ASP A 103 4.11 4.98 2.87
CA ASP A 103 3.45 6.04 3.63
C ASP A 103 1.95 5.80 3.63
N LEU A 104 1.38 5.52 4.82
CA LEU A 104 -0.02 5.10 4.90
C LEU A 104 -1.00 6.23 4.61
N PHE A 105 -0.62 7.49 4.80
CA PHE A 105 -1.54 8.60 4.55
C PHE A 105 -1.88 8.75 3.06
N PRO A 106 -0.92 8.98 2.14
CA PRO A 106 -1.22 9.05 0.70
C PRO A 106 -1.71 7.70 0.16
N PHE A 107 -1.26 6.57 0.71
CA PHE A 107 -1.82 5.26 0.34
C PHE A 107 -3.33 5.18 0.62
N CYS A 108 -3.78 5.57 1.80
CA CYS A 108 -5.21 5.59 2.13
C CYS A 108 -5.99 6.59 1.26
N GLN A 109 -5.40 7.73 0.88
CA GLN A 109 -6.03 8.68 -0.04
C GLN A 109 -6.19 8.08 -1.44
N SER A 110 -5.16 7.42 -1.99
CA SER A 110 -5.28 6.73 -3.28
C SER A 110 -6.37 5.67 -3.28
N ILE A 111 -6.52 4.91 -2.19
CA ILE A 111 -7.62 3.95 -2.03
C ILE A 111 -8.98 4.66 -2.05
N LYS A 112 -9.09 5.80 -1.36
CA LYS A 112 -10.33 6.59 -1.33
C LYS A 112 -10.68 7.16 -2.71
N SER A 113 -9.70 7.68 -3.46
CA SER A 113 -9.87 8.11 -4.86
C SER A 113 -10.36 6.94 -5.71
N TYR A 114 -9.68 5.79 -5.63
CA TYR A 114 -10.04 4.58 -6.38
C TYR A 114 -11.48 4.14 -6.12
N LEU A 115 -11.88 4.04 -4.86
CA LEU A 115 -13.25 3.67 -4.48
C LEU A 115 -14.30 4.70 -4.91
N SER A 116 -13.91 5.96 -5.11
CA SER A 116 -14.80 7.01 -5.61
C SER A 116 -15.00 6.88 -7.12
N LEU A 117 -13.93 6.57 -7.87
CA LEU A 117 -13.99 6.30 -9.30
C LEU A 117 -14.84 5.06 -9.62
N LEU A 118 -14.80 4.02 -8.78
CA LEU A 118 -15.65 2.83 -8.95
C LEU A 118 -17.15 3.08 -8.67
N ARG A 119 -17.51 4.21 -8.07
CA ARG A 119 -18.92 4.58 -7.80
C ARG A 119 -19.51 5.50 -8.86
N ALA A 120 -18.65 6.09 -9.71
CA ALA A 120 -19.04 7.02 -10.77
C ALA A 120 -19.51 6.24 -12.00
#